data_AF-A0A952LR92-F1
#
_entry.id   AF-A0A952LR92-F1
#
_cell.length_a   1.000
_cell.length_b   1.000
_cell.length_c   1.000
_cell.angle_alpha   90.00
_cell.angle_beta   90.00
_cell.angle_gamma   90.00
#
_symmetry.space_group_name_H-M   'P 1'
#
loop_
_entity.id
_entity.type
_entity.pdbx_description
1 polymer ?
#
loop_
_entity_poly.entity_id
_entity_poly.type
_entity_poly.pdbx_seq_one_letter_code
_entity_poly.pdbx_strand_id
1 'polypeptide(L)'
;TWQNKASTIHHVSRKEYWMLDREVTTASAKVTLYYQNPKSEVVNPASLLVSRWDSGDAEWQDKGASAISGNGVTSNLVADFSPFTFADYHPINPLPVTLVEFNAKYKGEGVDLTWKTANETGNAGFILKRSIGNSSNFEIIAHYDDNSELLGKGNTGRLNNYYYLDDIGISPGEVHYYQLVQVDKDGNVTSSEIKAVNVGSEVTLYQNHPNPARNKTTLSFSIDNEQRTLLEVFDMNGRKVATVVDEILEGGTYQYPLNISNLQTGIYTARLIHGKKVLSIKMSIIN
;
A
#
# COMPACT_ATOMS: atom_id res chain seq x y z
N THR A 1 8.44 11.14 -19.39
CA THR A 1 9.88 11.28 -19.74
C THR A 1 10.61 12.27 -18.82
N TRP A 2 10.30 12.32 -17.51
CA TRP A 2 10.93 13.18 -16.49
C TRP A 2 12.39 12.83 -16.14
N GLN A 3 12.98 11.89 -16.88
CA GLN A 3 14.34 11.39 -16.69
C GLN A 3 15.31 12.00 -17.71
N ASN A 4 14.83 12.47 -18.87
CA ASN A 4 15.69 13.06 -19.89
C ASN A 4 15.84 14.56 -19.62
N LYS A 5 17.03 14.98 -19.18
CA LYS A 5 17.31 16.33 -18.71
C LYS A 5 18.79 16.65 -18.92
N ALA A 6 19.07 17.92 -19.18
CA ALA A 6 20.41 18.44 -19.34
C ALA A 6 21.29 18.08 -18.13
N SER A 7 22.58 17.88 -18.35
CA SER A 7 23.52 17.46 -17.30
C SER A 7 23.67 18.47 -16.15
N THR A 8 23.31 19.74 -16.36
CA THR A 8 23.31 20.78 -15.32
C THR A 8 22.12 20.68 -14.38
N ILE A 9 21.09 19.90 -14.74
CA ILE A 9 19.91 19.66 -13.92
C ILE A 9 20.11 18.35 -13.15
N HIS A 10 19.99 18.37 -11.84
CA HIS A 10 19.93 17.15 -11.04
C HIS A 10 18.57 16.46 -11.21
N HIS A 11 17.46 17.20 -11.15
CA HIS A 11 16.11 16.69 -11.39
C HIS A 11 15.12 17.82 -11.73
N VAL A 12 13.99 17.44 -12.34
CA VAL A 12 12.85 18.32 -12.65
C VAL A 12 11.66 17.98 -11.76
N SER A 13 10.79 18.96 -11.49
CA SER A 13 9.56 18.73 -10.73
C SER A 13 8.65 17.76 -11.49
N ARG A 14 8.09 16.83 -10.73
CA ARG A 14 7.10 15.85 -11.22
C ARG A 14 5.68 16.21 -10.79
N LYS A 15 5.51 17.29 -10.05
CA LYS A 15 4.24 17.71 -9.46
C LYS A 15 3.48 18.66 -10.35
N GLU A 16 4.20 19.52 -11.06
CA GLU A 16 3.60 20.54 -11.89
C GLU A 16 4.50 20.96 -13.04
N TYR A 17 3.85 21.39 -14.11
CA TYR A 17 4.45 22.06 -15.25
C TYR A 17 3.40 23.04 -15.79
N TRP A 18 3.86 24.04 -16.51
CA TRP A 18 3.02 25.03 -17.15
C TRP A 18 3.30 25.01 -18.63
N MET A 19 2.25 24.84 -19.42
CA MET A 19 2.33 25.05 -20.86
C MET A 19 2.26 26.56 -21.10
N LEU A 20 3.36 27.12 -21.56
CA LEU A 20 3.39 28.51 -22.00
C LEU A 20 3.48 28.48 -23.51
N ASP A 21 2.56 29.18 -24.16
CA ASP A 21 2.56 29.42 -25.60
C ASP A 21 2.76 30.91 -25.85
N ARG A 22 3.33 31.24 -27.02
CA ARG A 22 3.50 32.64 -27.45
C ARG A 22 2.87 32.83 -28.81
N GLU A 23 1.87 33.71 -28.88
CA GLU A 23 0.99 33.83 -30.06
C GLU A 23 1.43 34.89 -31.10
N VAL A 24 2.20 35.92 -30.72
CA VAL A 24 2.29 37.15 -31.56
C VAL A 24 3.69 37.75 -31.76
N THR A 25 4.72 37.35 -31.01
CA THR A 25 6.06 37.99 -31.11
C THR A 25 7.19 36.96 -31.18
N THR A 26 8.40 37.40 -31.56
CA THR A 26 9.63 36.58 -31.51
C THR A 26 10.60 37.00 -30.39
N ALA A 27 10.29 38.07 -29.65
CA ALA A 27 11.17 38.64 -28.64
C ALA A 27 11.32 37.74 -27.40
N SER A 28 12.56 37.42 -27.02
CA SER A 28 12.83 36.61 -25.82
C SER A 28 12.23 37.23 -24.56
N ALA A 29 11.80 36.39 -23.62
CA ALA A 29 11.25 36.82 -22.33
C ALA A 29 11.91 36.09 -21.17
N LYS A 30 11.68 36.56 -19.94
CA LYS A 30 11.96 35.80 -18.72
C LYS A 30 10.67 35.19 -18.21
N VAL A 31 10.74 33.97 -17.71
CA VAL A 31 9.60 33.25 -17.10
C VAL A 31 9.82 33.22 -15.60
N THR A 32 8.85 33.72 -14.84
CA THR A 32 8.83 33.59 -13.38
C THR A 32 7.79 32.56 -12.98
N LEU A 33 8.24 31.50 -12.31
CA LEU A 33 7.39 30.46 -11.72
C LEU A 33 7.31 30.68 -10.21
N TYR A 34 6.11 30.53 -9.65
CA TYR A 34 5.87 30.69 -8.22
C TYR A 34 5.54 29.35 -7.60
N TYR A 35 6.33 28.94 -6.60
CA TYR A 35 6.06 27.70 -5.87
C TYR A 35 5.10 27.98 -4.71
N GLN A 36 4.29 26.99 -4.39
CA GLN A 36 3.38 27.00 -3.25
C GLN A 36 3.53 25.70 -2.48
N ASN A 37 4.12 25.76 -1.29
CA ASN A 37 4.17 24.60 -0.41
C ASN A 37 2.80 24.39 0.27
N PRO A 38 2.39 23.12 0.50
CA PRO A 38 3.17 21.89 0.28
C PRO A 38 3.16 21.36 -1.16
N LYS A 39 2.33 21.91 -2.07
CA LYS A 39 2.14 21.39 -3.44
C LYS A 39 3.42 21.27 -4.27
N SER A 40 4.28 22.28 -4.21
CA SER A 40 5.50 22.37 -5.03
C SER A 40 6.71 21.66 -4.42
N GLU A 41 6.64 21.28 -3.13
CA GLU A 41 7.68 20.53 -2.40
C GLU A 41 9.07 21.19 -2.43
N VAL A 42 9.12 22.52 -2.39
CA VAL A 42 10.39 23.29 -2.41
C VAL A 42 10.92 23.44 -0.97
N VAL A 43 12.07 22.84 -0.70
CA VAL A 43 12.79 22.87 0.59
C VAL A 43 13.89 23.93 0.60
N ASN A 44 14.73 23.99 -0.43
CA ASN A 44 15.76 24.99 -0.64
C ASN A 44 15.49 25.80 -1.92
N PRO A 45 14.88 26.98 -1.80
CA PRO A 45 14.65 27.85 -2.95
C PRO A 45 15.95 28.28 -3.64
N ALA A 46 17.08 28.36 -2.92
CA ALA A 46 18.34 28.85 -3.49
C ALA A 46 18.93 27.92 -4.56
N SER A 47 18.53 26.64 -4.59
CA SER A 47 18.97 25.69 -5.60
C SER A 47 18.00 25.51 -6.78
N LEU A 48 16.85 26.19 -6.76
CA LEU A 48 15.88 26.12 -7.83
C LEU A 48 16.34 26.84 -9.10
N LEU A 49 15.95 26.27 -10.23
CA LEU A 49 16.04 26.86 -11.55
C LEU A 49 14.74 26.62 -12.34
N VAL A 50 14.54 27.41 -13.39
CA VAL A 50 13.46 27.17 -14.36
C VAL A 50 13.98 26.22 -15.43
N SER A 51 13.22 25.16 -15.72
CA SER A 51 13.51 24.24 -16.81
C SER A 51 12.43 24.28 -17.88
N ARG A 52 12.82 24.05 -19.13
CA ARG A 52 11.92 24.03 -20.30
C ARG A 52 12.08 22.72 -21.07
N TRP A 53 10.99 22.09 -21.46
CA TRP A 53 11.03 20.92 -22.34
C TRP A 53 11.39 21.31 -23.77
N ASP A 54 12.44 20.72 -24.33
CA ASP A 54 12.78 20.83 -25.74
C ASP A 54 12.27 19.60 -26.50
N SER A 55 11.38 19.82 -27.47
CA SER A 55 10.84 18.73 -28.29
C SER A 55 11.81 18.23 -29.35
N GLY A 56 12.81 19.03 -29.74
CA GLY A 56 13.83 18.63 -30.71
C GLY A 56 14.77 17.57 -30.12
N ASP A 57 15.34 17.89 -28.95
CA ASP A 57 16.24 17.00 -28.21
C ASP A 57 15.50 16.00 -27.30
N ALA A 58 14.18 16.15 -27.18
CA ALA A 58 13.32 15.41 -26.25
C ALA A 58 13.85 15.43 -24.80
N GLU A 59 14.28 16.61 -24.34
CA GLU A 59 15.03 16.80 -23.10
C GLU A 59 14.58 18.06 -22.34
N TRP A 60 14.58 18.00 -21.01
CA TRP A 60 14.45 19.18 -20.15
C TRP A 60 15.74 20.02 -20.15
N GLN A 61 15.66 21.24 -20.66
CA GLN A 61 16.77 22.18 -20.75
C GLN A 61 16.81 23.12 -19.55
N ASP A 62 18.01 23.45 -19.09
CA ASP A 62 18.26 24.39 -18.01
C ASP A 62 18.11 25.83 -18.49
N LYS A 63 17.19 26.59 -17.90
CA LYS A 63 16.99 28.03 -18.17
C LYS A 63 17.42 28.89 -16.99
N GLY A 64 18.06 28.33 -15.97
CA GLY A 64 18.67 29.01 -14.84
C GLY A 64 17.68 29.72 -13.91
N ALA A 65 18.25 30.47 -12.97
CA ALA A 65 17.55 31.34 -12.04
C ALA A 65 18.24 32.71 -11.98
N SER A 66 17.82 33.64 -12.85
CA SER A 66 18.35 35.01 -12.87
C SER A 66 17.90 35.85 -11.67
N ALA A 67 16.82 35.45 -11.00
CA ALA A 67 16.38 36.01 -9.72
C ALA A 67 15.57 34.97 -8.93
N ILE A 68 15.79 34.94 -7.62
CA ILE A 68 14.98 34.19 -6.66
C ILE A 68 14.53 35.19 -5.59
N SER A 69 13.22 35.43 -5.51
CA SER A 69 12.65 36.44 -4.61
C SER A 69 11.28 36.01 -4.11
N GLY A 70 11.11 35.99 -2.78
CA GLY A 70 9.95 35.35 -2.16
C GLY A 70 9.84 33.90 -2.63
N ASN A 71 8.67 33.53 -3.13
CA ASN A 71 8.43 32.19 -3.69
C ASN A 71 8.60 32.12 -5.22
N GLY A 72 9.17 33.16 -5.84
CA GLY A 72 9.33 33.25 -7.29
C GLY A 72 10.74 32.91 -7.75
N VAL A 73 10.85 32.05 -8.76
CA VAL A 73 12.10 31.72 -9.47
C VAL A 73 11.98 32.21 -10.90
N THR A 74 12.89 33.09 -11.33
CA THR A 74 12.86 33.73 -12.65
C THR A 74 13.97 33.19 -13.54
N SER A 75 13.64 32.70 -14.73
CA SER A 75 14.59 32.18 -15.71
C SER A 75 15.57 33.25 -16.24
N ASN A 76 16.62 32.82 -16.94
CA ASN A 76 17.31 33.63 -17.94
C ASN A 76 16.40 33.91 -19.14
N LEU A 77 16.84 34.73 -20.10
CA LEU A 77 16.07 34.98 -21.32
C LEU A 77 15.83 33.68 -22.09
N VAL A 78 14.57 33.40 -22.43
CA VAL A 78 14.14 32.26 -23.25
C VAL A 78 13.49 32.76 -24.53
N ALA A 79 13.84 32.13 -25.65
CA ALA A 79 13.29 32.46 -26.98
C ALA A 79 12.14 31.53 -27.39
N ASP A 80 12.18 30.29 -26.89
CA ASP A 80 11.24 29.23 -27.20
C ASP A 80 10.33 28.94 -26.01
N PHE A 81 9.08 28.65 -26.32
CA PHE A 81 8.01 28.41 -25.35
C PHE A 81 7.44 27.02 -25.56
N SER A 82 7.28 26.31 -24.46
CA SER A 82 6.85 24.92 -24.38
C SER A 82 6.58 24.64 -22.89
N PRO A 83 6.36 23.40 -22.44
CA PRO A 83 6.24 23.13 -21.02
C PRO A 83 7.44 23.66 -20.22
N PHE A 84 7.17 24.46 -19.21
CA PHE A 84 8.13 24.89 -18.19
C PHE A 84 7.83 24.21 -16.86
N THR A 85 8.85 23.95 -16.06
CA THR A 85 8.72 23.39 -14.71
C THR A 85 9.85 23.88 -13.81
N PHE A 86 9.75 23.60 -12.52
CA PHE A 86 10.87 23.75 -11.61
C PHE A 86 11.90 22.66 -11.84
N ALA A 87 13.16 22.99 -11.63
CA ALA A 87 14.25 22.04 -11.56
C ALA A 87 15.24 22.45 -10.48
N ASP A 88 16.15 21.55 -10.17
CA ASP A 88 17.21 21.80 -9.21
C ASP A 88 18.56 21.32 -9.77
N TYR A 89 19.63 22.06 -9.50
CA TYR A 89 21.01 21.68 -9.82
C TYR A 89 21.70 20.89 -8.67
N HIS A 90 21.02 20.72 -7.54
CA HIS A 90 21.47 20.10 -6.30
C HIS A 90 20.40 19.14 -5.73
N PRO A 91 20.76 18.08 -4.97
CA PRO A 91 19.79 17.14 -4.39
C PRO A 91 18.96 17.66 -3.20
N ILE A 92 19.03 18.95 -2.81
CA ILE A 92 18.46 19.43 -1.52
C ILE A 92 16.94 19.66 -1.60
N ASN A 93 16.36 19.99 -2.75
CA ASN A 93 14.92 19.82 -2.94
C ASN A 93 14.68 18.33 -3.17
N PRO A 94 14.22 17.56 -2.17
CA PRO A 94 14.15 16.13 -2.32
C PRO A 94 13.09 15.81 -3.39
N LEU A 95 13.38 14.80 -4.20
CA LEU A 95 12.30 14.02 -4.77
C LEU A 95 11.41 13.58 -3.62
N PRO A 96 10.08 13.57 -3.76
CA PRO A 96 9.23 13.03 -2.73
C PRO A 96 9.75 11.66 -2.36
N VAL A 97 9.90 11.42 -1.06
CA VAL A 97 10.01 10.06 -0.56
C VAL A 97 8.97 9.19 -1.25
N THR A 98 9.45 8.14 -1.89
CA THR A 98 8.56 7.21 -2.58
C THR A 98 8.41 6.01 -1.67
N LEU A 99 7.34 6.01 -0.87
CA LEU A 99 6.82 4.78 -0.28
C LEU A 99 6.51 3.85 -1.45
N VAL A 100 7.25 2.76 -1.55
CA VAL A 100 7.11 1.81 -2.65
C VAL A 100 5.97 0.86 -2.37
N GLU A 101 5.85 0.43 -1.11
CA GLU A 101 4.94 -0.63 -0.72
C GLU A 101 4.68 -0.57 0.80
N PHE A 102 3.44 -0.80 1.22
CA PHE A 102 3.05 -1.07 2.61
C PHE A 102 2.10 -2.27 2.62
N ASN A 103 2.42 -3.28 3.42
CA ASN A 103 1.65 -4.52 3.56
C ASN A 103 1.40 -4.82 5.04
N ALA A 104 0.27 -5.47 5.30
CA ALA A 104 -0.13 -5.94 6.62
C ALA A 104 -0.63 -7.38 6.49
N LYS A 105 -0.16 -8.31 7.33
CA LYS A 105 -0.51 -9.73 7.24
C LYS A 105 -0.60 -10.39 8.61
N TYR A 106 -1.72 -11.05 8.91
CA TYR A 106 -1.86 -11.81 10.15
C TYR A 106 -1.06 -13.12 10.11
N LYS A 107 -0.33 -13.41 11.19
CA LYS A 107 0.53 -14.60 11.34
C LYS A 107 0.20 -15.45 12.58
N GLY A 108 -1.00 -15.30 13.13
CA GLY A 108 -1.48 -16.09 14.28
C GLY A 108 -1.13 -15.45 15.63
N GLU A 109 0.12 -15.01 15.82
CA GLU A 109 0.57 -14.34 17.05
C GLU A 109 0.44 -12.80 17.01
N GLY A 110 0.26 -12.24 15.82
CA GLY A 110 0.11 -10.80 15.59
C GLY A 110 0.00 -10.47 14.11
N VAL A 111 -0.03 -9.19 13.79
CA VAL A 111 -0.04 -8.69 12.42
C VAL A 111 1.33 -8.14 12.04
N ASP A 112 1.95 -8.77 11.04
CA ASP A 112 3.19 -8.32 10.43
C ASP A 112 2.93 -7.09 9.55
N LEU A 113 3.55 -5.97 9.87
CA LEU A 113 3.52 -4.73 9.09
C LEU A 113 4.88 -4.56 8.41
N THR A 114 4.88 -4.48 7.08
CA THR A 114 6.11 -4.34 6.29
C THR A 114 5.98 -3.22 5.27
N TRP A 115 7.05 -2.45 5.11
CA TRP A 115 7.11 -1.43 4.05
C TRP A 115 8.50 -1.26 3.47
N LYS A 116 8.53 -0.66 2.29
CA LYS A 116 9.74 -0.35 1.55
C LYS A 116 9.76 1.09 1.07
N THR A 117 10.92 1.72 1.13
CA THR A 117 11.16 3.06 0.63
C THR A 117 12.30 3.07 -0.38
N ALA A 118 12.14 3.83 -1.46
CA ALA A 118 13.17 3.95 -2.51
C ALA A 118 14.14 5.12 -2.29
N ASN A 119 13.70 6.15 -1.57
CA ASN A 119 14.51 7.34 -1.26
C ASN A 119 14.02 7.94 0.04
N GLU A 120 14.90 8.11 1.02
CA GLU A 120 14.56 8.65 2.35
C GLU A 120 15.29 9.95 2.66
N THR A 121 15.69 10.68 1.62
CA THR A 121 16.29 12.00 1.79
C THR A 121 15.28 12.91 2.47
N GLY A 122 15.59 13.34 3.70
CA GLY A 122 14.68 14.17 4.50
C GLY A 122 13.66 13.42 5.36
N ASN A 123 13.61 12.09 5.32
CA ASN A 123 12.72 11.31 6.19
C ASN A 123 13.21 11.36 7.65
N ALA A 124 12.33 11.68 8.60
CA ALA A 124 12.59 11.54 10.03
C ALA A 124 12.26 10.12 10.51
N GLY A 125 11.14 9.56 10.07
CA GLY A 125 10.73 8.21 10.44
C GLY A 125 9.27 7.93 10.13
N PHE A 126 8.74 6.89 10.77
CA PHE A 126 7.40 6.38 10.52
C PHE A 126 6.55 6.29 11.79
N ILE A 127 5.25 6.49 11.61
CA ILE A 127 4.22 6.28 12.62
C ILE A 127 3.29 5.20 12.09
N LEU A 128 3.05 4.18 12.89
CA LEU A 128 2.07 3.14 12.59
C LEU A 128 0.79 3.43 13.32
N LYS A 129 -0.31 3.40 12.57
CA LYS A 129 -1.65 3.60 13.08
C LYS A 129 -2.51 2.38 12.85
N ARG A 130 -3.38 2.09 13.81
CA ARG A 130 -4.35 1.00 13.77
C ARG A 130 -5.75 1.47 14.11
N SER A 131 -6.75 0.94 13.41
CA SER A 131 -8.16 1.02 13.81
C SER A 131 -8.78 -0.37 13.82
N ILE A 132 -9.78 -0.61 14.67
CA ILE A 132 -10.42 -1.91 14.84
C ILE A 132 -11.90 -1.79 14.42
N GLY A 133 -12.35 -2.72 13.58
CA GLY A 133 -13.74 -2.81 13.11
C GLY A 133 -14.16 -1.75 12.09
N ASN A 134 -13.37 -0.69 11.88
CA ASN A 134 -13.63 0.36 10.89
C ASN A 134 -12.32 1.01 10.40
N SER A 135 -12.40 1.82 9.34
CA SER A 135 -11.25 2.49 8.72
C SER A 135 -11.18 4.00 9.04
N SER A 136 -11.66 4.45 10.20
CA SER A 136 -11.78 5.88 10.54
C SER A 136 -11.13 6.27 11.87
N ASN A 137 -11.26 5.43 12.91
CA ASN A 137 -10.81 5.76 14.27
C ASN A 137 -9.42 5.17 14.54
N PHE A 138 -8.39 5.79 13.97
CA PHE A 138 -7.02 5.31 14.08
C PHE A 138 -6.32 5.78 15.35
N GLU A 139 -5.74 4.83 16.07
CA GLU A 139 -4.83 5.04 17.21
C GLU A 139 -3.38 4.84 16.76
N ILE A 140 -2.44 5.53 17.39
CA ILE A 140 -1.01 5.33 17.16
C ILE A 140 -0.57 4.10 17.94
N ILE A 141 -0.04 3.09 17.25
CA ILE A 141 0.49 1.87 17.88
C ILE A 141 2.00 1.85 17.96
N ALA A 142 2.69 2.64 17.13
CA ALA A 142 4.13 2.83 17.21
C ALA A 142 4.55 4.16 16.60
N HIS A 143 5.58 4.78 17.17
CA HIS A 143 6.12 6.07 16.75
C HIS A 143 7.65 6.02 16.66
N TYR A 144 8.24 6.72 15.70
CA TYR A 144 9.70 6.73 15.51
C TYR A 144 10.48 7.40 16.63
N ASP A 145 9.82 8.29 17.40
CA ASP A 145 10.43 8.89 18.60
C ASP A 145 10.67 7.85 19.71
N ASP A 146 9.82 6.82 19.79
CA ASP A 146 9.85 5.81 20.85
C ASP A 146 10.45 4.47 20.36
N ASN A 147 10.53 4.27 19.05
CA ASN A 147 11.07 3.05 18.43
C ASN A 147 12.10 3.38 17.35
N SER A 148 13.37 3.12 17.66
CA SER A 148 14.51 3.37 16.77
C SER A 148 14.46 2.59 15.44
N GLU A 149 13.73 1.47 15.36
CA GLU A 149 13.57 0.70 14.12
C GLU A 149 12.71 1.43 13.08
N LEU A 150 11.90 2.41 13.54
CA LEU A 150 11.03 3.22 12.70
C LEU A 150 11.69 4.53 12.25
N LEU A 151 12.95 4.78 12.63
CA LEU A 151 13.69 5.94 12.15
C LEU A 151 13.99 5.80 10.66
N GLY A 152 13.95 6.94 9.95
CA GLY A 152 14.40 7.01 8.57
C GLY A 152 15.87 6.59 8.48
N LYS A 153 16.18 5.61 7.63
CA LYS A 153 17.54 5.08 7.44
C LYS A 153 18.38 5.94 6.50
N GLY A 154 17.76 6.96 5.90
CA GLY A 154 18.40 7.87 4.96
C GLY A 154 18.59 7.23 3.59
N ASN A 155 19.16 7.99 2.66
CA ASN A 155 19.30 7.54 1.29
C ASN A 155 20.54 6.63 1.15
N THR A 156 20.30 5.32 1.09
CA THR A 156 21.36 4.30 0.93
C THR A 156 21.64 3.97 -0.55
N GLY A 157 20.90 4.56 -1.49
CA GLY A 157 20.93 4.18 -2.91
C GLY A 157 20.34 2.79 -3.19
N ARG A 158 19.71 2.16 -2.18
CA ARG A 158 19.02 0.87 -2.24
C ARG A 158 17.65 0.99 -1.57
N LEU A 159 16.77 0.03 -1.83
CA LEU A 159 15.49 -0.07 -1.11
C LEU A 159 15.76 -0.33 0.38
N ASN A 160 15.23 0.53 1.24
CA ASN A 160 15.21 0.28 2.67
C ASN A 160 13.97 -0.54 3.00
N ASN A 161 14.15 -1.60 3.79
CA ASN A 161 13.06 -2.46 4.25
C ASN A 161 12.81 -2.22 5.73
N TYR A 162 11.54 -2.25 6.10
CA TYR A 162 11.07 -2.04 7.46
C TYR A 162 10.06 -3.11 7.85
N TYR A 163 10.01 -3.37 9.15
CA TYR A 163 9.19 -4.39 9.77
C TYR A 163 8.71 -3.88 11.13
N TYR A 164 7.47 -4.21 11.47
CA TYR A 164 6.92 -4.04 12.80
C TYR A 164 5.90 -5.16 13.05
N LEU A 165 5.96 -5.81 14.21
CA LEU A 165 4.96 -6.77 14.63
C LEU A 165 3.97 -6.08 15.57
N ASP A 166 2.70 -6.07 15.20
CA ASP A 166 1.62 -5.68 16.11
C ASP A 166 1.01 -6.92 16.75
N ASP A 167 1.42 -7.22 17.99
CA ASP A 167 1.00 -8.38 18.79
C ASP A 167 0.11 -8.01 20.00
N ILE A 168 -0.18 -6.72 20.21
CA ILE A 168 -0.95 -6.23 21.37
C ILE A 168 -2.38 -5.88 20.96
N GLY A 169 -3.37 -6.52 21.59
CA GLY A 169 -4.78 -6.19 21.37
C GLY A 169 -5.32 -6.68 20.02
N ILE A 170 -4.75 -7.78 19.51
CA ILE A 170 -5.21 -8.51 18.33
C ILE A 170 -6.26 -9.52 18.78
N SER A 171 -7.53 -9.27 18.47
CA SER A 171 -8.62 -10.17 18.87
C SER A 171 -9.11 -11.03 17.70
N PRO A 172 -9.26 -12.34 17.88
CA PRO A 172 -9.78 -13.21 16.83
C PRO A 172 -11.20 -12.82 16.41
N GLY A 173 -11.48 -12.81 15.10
CA GLY A 173 -12.77 -12.44 14.51
C GLY A 173 -12.94 -10.95 14.22
N GLU A 174 -11.94 -10.11 14.52
CA GLU A 174 -11.97 -8.68 14.21
C GLU A 174 -11.24 -8.36 12.90
N VAL A 175 -11.66 -7.29 12.24
CA VAL A 175 -10.92 -6.70 11.12
C VAL A 175 -10.11 -5.53 11.64
N HIS A 176 -8.80 -5.61 11.48
CA HIS A 176 -7.85 -4.58 11.86
C HIS A 176 -7.44 -3.78 10.62
N TYR A 177 -7.40 -2.47 10.73
CA TYR A 177 -7.04 -1.56 9.66
C TYR A 177 -5.74 -0.86 10.03
N TYR A 178 -4.77 -0.87 9.13
CA TYR A 178 -3.46 -0.30 9.35
C TYR A 178 -3.17 0.81 8.35
N GLN A 179 -2.53 1.86 8.82
CA GLN A 179 -2.01 2.95 8.00
C GLN A 179 -0.60 3.29 8.46
N LEU A 180 0.31 3.39 7.49
CA LEU A 180 1.65 3.92 7.71
C LEU A 180 1.63 5.41 7.43
N VAL A 181 2.18 6.20 8.35
CA VAL A 181 2.41 7.63 8.15
C VAL A 181 3.90 7.86 8.17
N GLN A 182 4.42 8.41 7.09
CA GLN A 182 5.78 8.90 7.05
C GLN A 182 5.83 10.33 7.57
N VAL A 183 6.88 10.66 8.32
CA VAL A 183 7.17 12.01 8.82
C VAL A 183 8.53 12.45 8.32
N ASP A 184 8.58 13.60 7.66
CA ASP A 184 9.83 14.22 7.23
C ASP A 184 10.44 15.07 8.36
N LYS A 185 11.73 15.39 8.26
CA LYS A 185 12.47 16.18 9.27
C LYS A 185 11.92 17.59 9.45
N ASP A 186 11.22 18.11 8.44
CA ASP A 186 10.56 19.41 8.49
C ASP A 186 9.12 19.33 9.05
N GLY A 187 8.69 18.14 9.48
CA GLY A 187 7.38 17.89 10.09
C GLY A 187 6.24 17.59 9.11
N ASN A 188 6.52 17.56 7.81
CA ASN A 188 5.53 17.14 6.81
C ASN A 188 5.19 15.66 6.97
N VAL A 189 3.94 15.31 6.70
CA VAL A 189 3.45 13.93 6.84
C VAL A 189 2.82 13.41 5.56
N THR A 190 3.10 12.16 5.21
CA THR A 190 2.50 11.46 4.07
C THR A 190 1.95 10.11 4.52
N SER A 191 0.67 9.84 4.25
CA SER A 191 0.03 8.58 4.61
C SER A 191 0.01 7.58 3.46
N SER A 192 0.14 6.29 3.79
CA SER A 192 -0.12 5.19 2.86
C SER A 192 -1.62 5.00 2.61
N GLU A 193 -1.92 4.12 1.65
CA GLU A 193 -3.22 3.43 1.62
C GLU A 193 -3.46 2.67 2.93
N ILE A 194 -4.74 2.44 3.24
CA ILE A 194 -5.14 1.63 4.40
C ILE A 194 -5.12 0.15 4.00
N LYS A 195 -4.52 -0.70 4.85
CA LYS A 195 -4.57 -2.15 4.70
C LYS A 195 -5.49 -2.76 5.75
N ALA A 196 -6.49 -3.51 5.29
CA ALA A 196 -7.38 -4.27 6.15
C ALA A 196 -6.84 -5.70 6.32
N VAL A 197 -6.85 -6.20 7.55
CA VAL A 197 -6.39 -7.53 7.91
C VAL A 197 -7.51 -8.21 8.70
N ASN A 198 -7.96 -9.36 8.22
CA ASN A 198 -8.90 -10.18 8.95
C ASN A 198 -8.11 -11.04 9.93
N VAL A 199 -8.31 -10.82 11.22
CA VAL A 199 -7.73 -11.65 12.27
C VAL A 199 -8.62 -12.87 12.37
N GLY A 200 -8.16 -13.96 11.78
CA GLY A 200 -8.86 -15.24 11.80
C GLY A 200 -9.28 -15.64 13.21
N SER A 201 -10.52 -16.07 13.40
CA SER A 201 -10.94 -16.69 14.66
C SER A 201 -10.31 -18.07 14.83
N GLU A 202 -10.38 -18.62 16.05
CA GLU A 202 -9.97 -20.00 16.31
C GLU A 202 -10.49 -20.93 15.21
N VAL A 203 -9.63 -21.83 14.69
CA VAL A 203 -10.06 -22.80 13.68
C VAL A 203 -11.32 -23.51 14.14
N THR A 204 -12.42 -23.28 13.44
CA THR A 204 -13.74 -23.81 13.79
C THR A 204 -14.44 -24.26 12.52
N LEU A 205 -15.01 -25.46 12.53
CA LEU A 205 -15.92 -25.93 11.49
C LEU A 205 -17.35 -25.80 12.01
N TYR A 206 -18.12 -24.86 11.46
CA TYR A 206 -19.49 -24.62 11.87
C TYR A 206 -20.44 -25.64 11.25
N GLN A 207 -21.57 -25.87 11.91
CA GLN A 207 -22.58 -26.78 11.40
C GLN A 207 -23.10 -26.30 10.04
N ASN A 208 -23.25 -27.24 9.09
CA ASN A 208 -23.72 -26.91 7.76
C ASN A 208 -25.16 -26.35 7.80
N HIS A 209 -25.48 -25.40 6.93
CA HIS A 209 -26.82 -24.81 6.86
C HIS A 209 -27.37 -24.78 5.42
N PRO A 210 -28.59 -25.29 5.19
CA PRO A 210 -29.47 -26.00 6.14
C PRO A 210 -28.95 -27.41 6.48
N ASN A 211 -29.36 -27.93 7.64
CA ASN A 211 -29.22 -29.33 8.05
C ASN A 211 -30.50 -29.76 8.81
N PRO A 212 -31.30 -30.72 8.31
CA PRO A 212 -31.05 -31.54 7.13
C PRO A 212 -31.05 -30.77 5.79
N ALA A 213 -30.21 -31.21 4.87
CA ALA A 213 -30.02 -30.58 3.56
C ALA A 213 -30.71 -31.38 2.45
N ARG A 214 -31.26 -30.68 1.44
CA ARG A 214 -31.96 -31.31 0.30
C ARG A 214 -31.10 -31.32 -0.96
N ASN A 215 -31.00 -30.18 -1.63
CA ASN A 215 -30.25 -30.03 -2.89
C ASN A 215 -28.91 -29.32 -2.71
N LYS A 216 -28.81 -28.45 -1.72
CA LYS A 216 -27.64 -27.64 -1.41
C LYS A 216 -27.51 -27.42 0.09
N THR A 217 -26.29 -27.25 0.56
CA THR A 217 -25.98 -26.79 1.90
C THR A 217 -24.75 -25.90 1.85
N THR A 218 -24.56 -25.03 2.85
CA THR A 218 -23.37 -24.21 2.98
C THR A 218 -22.51 -24.77 4.11
N LEU A 219 -21.24 -25.01 3.81
CA LEU A 219 -20.22 -25.32 4.80
C LEU A 219 -19.48 -24.04 5.14
N SER A 220 -19.48 -23.69 6.42
CA SER A 220 -18.84 -22.49 6.93
C SER A 220 -17.74 -22.88 7.91
N PHE A 221 -16.62 -22.19 7.87
CA PHE A 221 -15.52 -22.39 8.81
C PHE A 221 -14.74 -21.10 9.03
N SER A 222 -14.04 -21.02 10.15
CA SER A 222 -13.02 -20.02 10.41
C SER A 222 -11.65 -20.67 10.53
N ILE A 223 -10.61 -19.93 10.16
CA ILE A 223 -9.21 -20.31 10.31
C ILE A 223 -8.40 -19.14 10.84
N ASP A 224 -7.37 -19.45 11.62
CA ASP A 224 -6.57 -18.51 12.41
C ASP A 224 -5.35 -17.97 11.64
N ASN A 225 -4.86 -18.61 10.59
CA ASN A 225 -3.69 -18.07 9.88
C ASN A 225 -3.64 -18.51 8.42
N GLU A 226 -2.70 -17.92 7.66
CA GLU A 226 -2.42 -18.38 6.31
C GLU A 226 -1.85 -19.80 6.34
N GLN A 227 -2.60 -20.75 5.80
CA GLN A 227 -2.16 -22.14 5.68
C GLN A 227 -2.97 -22.91 4.66
N ARG A 228 -2.40 -24.02 4.16
CA ARG A 228 -3.16 -24.98 3.36
C ARG A 228 -4.34 -25.51 4.18
N THR A 229 -5.53 -25.32 3.64
CA THR A 229 -6.82 -25.70 4.22
C THR A 229 -7.52 -26.69 3.29
N LEU A 230 -7.90 -27.84 3.84
CA LEU A 230 -8.57 -28.91 3.11
C LEU A 230 -9.93 -29.17 3.77
N LEU A 231 -11.01 -29.04 3.00
CA LEU A 231 -12.37 -29.35 3.41
C LEU A 231 -12.92 -30.46 2.52
N GLU A 232 -13.23 -31.60 3.11
CA GLU A 232 -13.68 -32.81 2.41
C GLU A 232 -14.99 -33.32 2.99
N VAL A 233 -15.76 -34.04 2.18
CA VAL A 233 -17.01 -34.70 2.60
C VAL A 233 -16.92 -36.20 2.32
N PHE A 234 -17.37 -37.00 3.29
CA PHE A 234 -17.34 -38.46 3.27
C PHE A 234 -18.72 -39.06 3.52
N ASP A 235 -19.02 -40.19 2.88
CA ASP A 235 -20.17 -41.03 3.23
C ASP A 235 -19.90 -41.87 4.49
N MET A 236 -20.90 -42.61 4.98
CA MET A 236 -20.79 -43.44 6.20
C MET A 236 -19.76 -44.57 6.09
N ASN A 237 -19.36 -44.96 4.87
CA ASN A 237 -18.33 -45.98 4.64
C ASN A 237 -16.92 -45.37 4.58
N GLY A 238 -16.79 -44.06 4.81
CA GLY A 238 -15.52 -43.34 4.74
C GLY A 238 -15.05 -43.06 3.32
N ARG A 239 -15.90 -43.25 2.30
CA ARG A 239 -15.55 -42.88 0.93
C ARG A 239 -15.73 -41.38 0.74
N LYS A 240 -14.69 -40.72 0.21
CA LYS A 240 -14.75 -39.29 -0.12
C LYS A 240 -15.73 -39.07 -1.27
N VAL A 241 -16.72 -38.21 -1.05
CA VAL A 241 -17.74 -37.84 -2.04
C VAL A 241 -17.54 -36.43 -2.60
N ALA A 242 -16.83 -35.56 -1.88
CA ALA A 242 -16.47 -34.23 -2.38
C ALA A 242 -15.17 -33.72 -1.74
N THR A 243 -14.41 -32.94 -2.51
CA THR A 243 -13.40 -32.01 -2.00
C THR A 243 -13.95 -30.62 -2.24
N VAL A 244 -14.24 -29.89 -1.17
CA VAL A 244 -14.90 -28.58 -1.19
C VAL A 244 -13.87 -27.46 -1.28
N VAL A 245 -12.74 -27.63 -0.59
CA VAL A 245 -11.60 -26.70 -0.57
C VAL A 245 -10.31 -27.51 -0.51
N ASP A 246 -9.29 -27.13 -1.27
CA ASP A 246 -7.91 -27.61 -1.12
C ASP A 246 -6.94 -26.52 -1.58
N GLU A 247 -6.83 -25.46 -0.78
CA GLU A 247 -6.13 -24.22 -1.15
C GLU A 247 -5.35 -23.65 0.04
N ILE A 248 -4.42 -22.72 -0.23
CA ILE A 248 -3.83 -21.88 0.82
C ILE A 248 -4.78 -20.70 1.03
N LEU A 249 -5.35 -20.61 2.22
CA LEU A 249 -6.28 -19.55 2.60
C LEU A 249 -5.66 -18.69 3.71
N GLU A 250 -5.93 -17.39 3.68
CA GLU A 250 -5.56 -16.45 4.75
C GLU A 250 -6.45 -16.64 6.00
N GLY A 251 -6.05 -16.05 7.13
CA GLY A 251 -6.90 -16.04 8.32
C GLY A 251 -8.24 -15.36 8.02
N GLY A 252 -9.34 -15.94 8.49
CA GLY A 252 -10.67 -15.39 8.25
C GLY A 252 -11.79 -16.42 8.34
N THR A 253 -12.99 -15.98 7.95
CA THR A 253 -14.20 -16.82 7.90
C THR A 253 -14.64 -17.03 6.47
N TYR A 254 -14.93 -18.28 6.11
CA TYR A 254 -15.25 -18.72 4.77
C TYR A 254 -16.58 -19.45 4.72
N GLN A 255 -17.27 -19.33 3.59
CA GLN A 255 -18.54 -20.01 3.33
C GLN A 255 -18.51 -20.62 1.92
N TYR A 256 -18.66 -21.93 1.83
CA TYR A 256 -18.65 -22.66 0.56
C TYR A 256 -20.00 -23.35 0.33
N PRO A 257 -20.73 -22.99 -0.75
CA PRO A 257 -21.92 -23.73 -1.13
C PRO A 257 -21.53 -25.10 -1.69
N LEU A 258 -22.21 -26.15 -1.24
CA LEU A 258 -22.05 -27.51 -1.71
C LEU A 258 -23.35 -27.99 -2.36
N ASN A 259 -23.27 -28.37 -3.64
CA ASN A 259 -24.35 -29.07 -4.32
C ASN A 259 -24.34 -30.55 -3.93
N ILE A 260 -25.47 -31.03 -3.41
CA ILE A 260 -25.66 -32.40 -2.91
C ILE A 260 -26.81 -33.12 -3.61
N SER A 261 -27.35 -32.56 -4.71
CA SER A 261 -28.49 -33.14 -5.44
C SER A 261 -28.26 -34.58 -5.90
N ASN A 262 -27.00 -34.96 -6.09
CA ASN A 262 -26.61 -36.28 -6.58
C ASN A 262 -26.22 -37.25 -5.45
N LEU A 263 -26.28 -36.82 -4.18
CA LEU A 263 -25.96 -37.65 -3.03
C LEU A 263 -27.22 -38.38 -2.55
N GLN A 264 -27.08 -39.63 -2.09
CA GLN A 264 -28.21 -40.38 -1.55
C GLN A 264 -28.61 -39.84 -0.16
N THR A 265 -29.89 -39.99 0.21
CA THR A 265 -30.38 -39.73 1.57
C THR A 265 -29.56 -40.53 2.58
N GLY A 266 -29.04 -39.87 3.61
CA GLY A 266 -28.15 -40.49 4.60
C GLY A 266 -27.35 -39.50 5.43
N ILE A 267 -26.47 -40.04 6.26
CA ILE A 267 -25.52 -39.26 7.07
C ILE A 267 -24.17 -39.17 6.35
N TYR A 268 -23.61 -37.97 6.36
CA TYR A 268 -22.31 -37.66 5.81
C TYR A 268 -21.46 -36.95 6.86
N THR A 269 -20.14 -36.99 6.70
CA THR A 269 -19.20 -36.26 7.56
C THR A 269 -18.45 -35.25 6.72
N ALA A 270 -18.48 -33.97 7.11
CA ALA A 270 -17.54 -32.98 6.58
C ALA A 270 -16.33 -32.88 7.52
N ARG A 271 -15.12 -32.84 6.95
CA ARG A 271 -13.86 -32.77 7.69
C ARG A 271 -13.02 -31.62 7.20
N LEU A 272 -12.65 -30.73 8.13
CA LEU A 272 -11.74 -29.62 7.90
C LEU A 272 -10.35 -29.98 8.45
N ILE A 273 -9.32 -29.78 7.64
CA ILE A 273 -7.92 -29.91 8.02
C ILE A 273 -7.25 -28.56 7.77
N HIS A 274 -6.75 -27.93 8.84
CA HIS A 274 -5.99 -26.69 8.79
C HIS A 274 -4.72 -26.87 9.64
N GLY A 275 -3.59 -27.06 8.96
CA GLY A 275 -2.35 -27.43 9.62
C GLY A 275 -2.43 -28.73 10.41
N LYS A 276 -2.27 -28.65 11.74
CA LYS A 276 -2.38 -29.81 12.64
C LYS A 276 -3.79 -30.02 13.18
N LYS A 277 -4.70 -29.06 13.01
CA LYS A 277 -6.08 -29.15 13.50
C LYS A 277 -6.93 -29.93 12.50
N VAL A 278 -7.67 -30.90 13.02
CA VAL A 278 -8.65 -31.69 12.26
C VAL A 278 -9.99 -31.60 12.98
N LEU A 279 -10.99 -31.03 12.32
CA LEU A 279 -12.35 -30.88 12.84
C LEU A 279 -13.33 -31.63 11.95
N SER A 280 -14.44 -32.09 12.51
CA SER A 280 -15.47 -32.79 11.74
C SER A 280 -16.87 -32.49 12.26
N ILE A 281 -17.82 -32.41 11.33
CA ILE A 281 -19.26 -32.27 11.62
C ILE A 281 -20.06 -33.33 10.89
N LYS A 282 -21.25 -33.65 11.42
CA LYS A 282 -22.20 -34.56 10.78
C LYS A 282 -23.27 -33.78 10.03
N MET A 283 -23.52 -34.19 8.79
CA MET A 283 -24.53 -33.62 7.91
C MET A 283 -25.61 -34.67 7.63
N SER A 284 -26.88 -34.29 7.74
CA SER A 284 -28.00 -35.13 7.31
C SER A 284 -28.48 -34.66 5.93
N ILE A 285 -28.51 -35.57 4.96
CA ILE A 285 -29.00 -35.30 3.61
C ILE A 285 -30.31 -36.05 3.41
N ILE A 286 -31.32 -35.37 2.88
CA ILE A 286 -32.64 -35.92 2.58
C ILE A 286 -33.00 -35.46 1.17
N ASN A 287 -33.07 -36.35 0.20
CA ASN A 287 -33.57 -36.04 -1.14
C ASN A 287 -35.07 -36.33 -1.26
#